data_AF-A0A3N8REY1-F1
#
_entry.id   AF-A0A3N8REY1-F1
#
_cell.length_a   1.000
_cell.length_b   1.000
_cell.length_c   1.000
_cell.angle_alpha   90.00
_cell.angle_beta   90.00
_cell.angle_gamma   90.00
#
_symmetry.space_group_name_H-M   'P 1'
#
loop_
_entity.id
_entity.type
_entity.pdbx_description
1 polymer ?
#
loop_
_entity_poly.entity_id
_entity_poly.type
_entity_poly.pdbx_seq_one_letter_code
_entity_poly.pdbx_strand_id
1 'polypeptide(L)'
;MSLISVASVRIRRSRVLPATRTLAFAISLAAAIGVLGGAHPAEAATPTQRERLEAPVKAVADQRLTVDTPQGSAMLPVYADHPVDKAVPDVTRVFIVIHGTLRNADAYYASGLKVVEQAGAAGQGTMVVAPQFLTRADTRAFSLPAPTLAWTQEGWKGGEPARQPAPISSFTALDALLAHFADRSLYPALSTVVMIGHSAGAQLLQRYAVAGHEGDALARAGIAVRYVVANPSSYLYFDDERPDGQAIAGGICPSATEWKYGLKSAPPYVASQDVRDLETRYVARHVVYLLGQADTNPYTHFIDRSCAAMAQGPYRLARGLAYFDYLKKRHPDDLAQQVVEVPGVGHDGLGMFTSACGLAVLFGQALPQSCPVVAGTAPDLRAAGQ
;
A
#
# COMPACT_ATOMS: atom_id res chain seq x y z
N MET A 1 40.96 -10.15 59.96
CA MET A 1 42.21 -10.24 60.75
C MET A 1 42.95 -11.51 60.33
N SER A 2 44.20 -11.31 59.91
CA SER A 2 45.37 -12.22 59.92
C SER A 2 45.30 -13.67 59.40
N LEU A 3 45.92 -13.83 58.23
CA LEU A 3 46.96 -14.78 57.79
C LEU A 3 47.55 -15.81 58.80
N ILE A 4 47.87 -17.01 58.28
CA ILE A 4 49.09 -17.89 58.39
C ILE A 4 48.69 -19.22 57.68
N SER A 5 49.23 -19.72 56.55
CA SER A 5 50.57 -20.05 56.02
C SER A 5 51.30 -21.26 56.63
N VAL A 6 51.34 -22.40 55.91
CA VAL A 6 52.40 -23.45 55.88
C VAL A 6 52.25 -24.18 54.52
N ALA A 7 53.10 -24.07 53.49
CA ALA A 7 54.42 -24.69 53.23
C ALA A 7 54.37 -26.25 53.36
N SER A 8 54.90 -27.16 52.54
CA SER A 8 55.66 -27.23 51.27
C SER A 8 55.62 -28.71 50.83
N VAL A 9 55.92 -29.05 49.57
CA VAL A 9 57.00 -30.00 49.19
C VAL A 9 57.09 -30.08 47.66
N ARG A 10 58.30 -29.80 47.18
CA ARG A 10 58.78 -29.96 45.80
C ARG A 10 59.23 -31.40 45.57
N ILE A 11 58.97 -31.95 44.38
CA ILE A 11 59.87 -32.94 43.77
C ILE A 11 60.19 -32.50 42.34
N ARG A 12 61.46 -32.17 42.13
CA ARG A 12 62.11 -31.98 40.83
C ARG A 12 62.35 -33.34 40.20
N ARG A 13 62.11 -33.48 38.89
CA ARG A 13 62.97 -34.28 38.01
C ARG A 13 63.27 -33.52 36.72
N SER A 14 64.46 -33.80 36.23
CA SER A 14 65.35 -32.96 35.44
C SER A 14 65.29 -33.22 33.93
N ARG A 15 65.39 -32.12 33.17
CA ARG A 15 66.03 -31.89 31.86
C ARG A 15 66.35 -33.10 30.97
N VAL A 16 65.83 -33.05 29.74
CA VAL A 16 66.60 -33.30 28.50
C VAL A 16 66.02 -32.40 27.40
N LEU A 17 66.84 -31.54 26.78
CA LEU A 17 66.67 -30.99 25.43
C LEU A 17 67.64 -31.77 24.53
N PRO A 18 67.28 -32.08 23.27
CA PRO A 18 67.90 -31.27 22.22
C PRO A 18 67.08 -31.14 20.91
N ALA A 19 67.63 -30.25 20.06
CA ALA A 19 67.63 -30.27 18.60
C ALA A 19 66.39 -29.79 17.84
N THR A 20 66.50 -28.52 17.43
CA THR A 20 65.92 -27.94 16.22
C THR A 20 66.10 -28.83 14.99
N ARG A 21 64.99 -29.12 14.30
CA ARG A 21 64.96 -29.42 12.86
C ARG A 21 63.80 -28.65 12.23
N THR A 22 64.15 -27.62 11.48
CA THR A 22 63.30 -26.98 10.49
C THR A 22 62.93 -27.98 9.40
N LEU A 23 61.64 -28.31 9.27
CA LEU A 23 61.06 -28.80 8.03
C LEU A 23 59.88 -27.91 7.65
N ALA A 24 60.02 -27.25 6.51
CA ALA A 24 58.94 -26.58 5.83
C ALA A 24 57.93 -27.63 5.33
N PHE A 25 56.68 -27.49 5.75
CA PHE A 25 55.54 -28.12 5.08
C PHE A 25 54.59 -27.00 4.65
N ALA A 26 54.52 -26.80 3.35
CA ALA A 26 53.44 -26.07 2.70
C ALA A 26 52.26 -27.04 2.48
N ILE A 27 51.05 -26.46 2.36
CA ILE A 27 49.80 -27.05 1.82
C ILE A 27 49.01 -27.87 2.89
N SER A 28 47.75 -27.62 3.26
CA SER A 28 46.62 -26.85 2.70
C SER A 28 45.76 -26.24 3.82
N LEU A 29 45.28 -25.00 3.62
CA LEU A 29 44.21 -24.41 4.42
C LEU A 29 42.87 -25.02 3.97
N ALA A 30 42.33 -25.98 4.72
CA ALA A 30 40.95 -26.41 4.54
C ALA A 30 40.03 -25.32 5.11
N ALA A 31 39.49 -24.47 4.23
CA ALA A 31 38.46 -23.52 4.58
C ALA A 31 37.19 -24.27 4.99
N ALA A 32 36.86 -24.21 6.28
CA ALA A 32 35.52 -24.54 6.75
C ALA A 32 34.55 -23.51 6.15
N ILE A 33 33.86 -23.91 5.07
CA ILE A 33 32.76 -23.14 4.50
C ILE A 33 31.60 -23.25 5.49
N GLY A 34 31.53 -22.30 6.42
CA GLY A 34 30.30 -22.01 7.13
C GLY A 34 29.24 -21.65 6.10
N VAL A 35 28.15 -22.41 6.06
CA VAL A 35 26.94 -22.04 5.35
C VAL A 35 26.34 -20.85 6.09
N LEU A 36 26.84 -19.65 5.75
CA LEU A 36 26.17 -18.40 6.06
C LEU A 36 24.93 -18.36 5.17
N GLY A 37 23.77 -18.57 5.79
CA GLY A 37 22.48 -18.30 5.18
C GLY A 37 22.50 -16.89 4.61
N GLY A 38 22.47 -16.80 3.28
CA GLY A 38 22.37 -15.54 2.59
C GLY A 38 21.00 -14.95 2.87
N ALA A 39 20.91 -14.04 3.83
CA ALA A 39 19.86 -13.04 3.81
C ALA A 39 20.07 -12.26 2.50
N HIS A 40 19.31 -12.58 1.46
CA HIS A 40 19.27 -11.77 0.26
C HIS A 40 18.79 -10.38 0.69
N PRO A 41 19.63 -9.33 0.60
CA PRO A 41 19.14 -7.99 0.85
C PRO A 41 18.04 -7.72 -0.16
N ALA A 42 16.90 -7.18 0.31
CA ALA A 42 15.89 -6.64 -0.57
C ALA A 42 16.60 -5.77 -1.62
N GLU A 43 16.40 -6.04 -2.91
CA GLU A 43 17.12 -5.31 -3.95
C GLU A 43 16.68 -3.85 -3.88
N ALA A 44 17.57 -3.02 -3.33
CA ALA A 44 17.30 -1.61 -3.09
C ALA A 44 17.09 -0.90 -4.43
N ALA A 45 16.26 0.14 -4.41
CA ALA A 45 16.10 1.02 -5.57
C ALA A 45 17.48 1.43 -6.13
N THR A 46 17.62 1.47 -7.45
CA THR A 46 18.87 1.95 -8.07
C THR A 46 19.18 3.38 -7.59
N PRO A 47 20.44 3.83 -7.60
CA PRO A 47 20.78 5.20 -7.18
C PRO A 47 19.90 6.27 -7.85
N THR A 48 19.68 6.13 -9.16
CA THR A 48 18.82 7.02 -9.96
C THR A 48 17.33 6.92 -9.58
N GLN A 49 16.83 5.74 -9.21
CA GLN A 49 15.46 5.59 -8.71
C GLN A 49 15.31 6.21 -7.32
N ARG A 50 16.30 6.03 -6.45
CA ARG A 50 16.31 6.59 -5.10
C ARG A 50 16.31 8.11 -5.13
N GLU A 51 17.17 8.71 -5.96
CA GLU A 51 17.19 10.17 -6.18
C GLU A 51 15.82 10.68 -6.62
N ARG A 52 15.15 9.97 -7.55
CA ARG A 52 13.79 10.33 -7.99
C ARG A 52 12.73 10.19 -6.90
N LEU A 53 12.85 9.21 -6.01
CA LEU A 53 11.91 9.00 -4.91
C LEU A 53 12.10 10.02 -3.78
N GLU A 54 13.35 10.45 -3.54
CA GLU A 54 13.73 11.42 -2.51
C GLU A 54 13.58 12.88 -2.97
N ALA A 55 13.54 13.12 -4.28
CA ALA A 55 13.29 14.44 -4.85
C ALA A 55 11.95 15.03 -4.36
N PRO A 56 11.88 16.34 -4.07
CA PRO A 56 10.63 17.01 -3.76
C PRO A 56 9.61 16.90 -4.90
N VAL A 57 8.32 16.91 -4.55
CA VAL A 57 7.22 17.03 -5.53
C VAL A 57 7.35 18.30 -6.38
N LYS A 58 6.71 18.30 -7.55
CA LYS A 58 6.71 19.46 -8.46
C LYS A 58 5.69 20.54 -8.07
N ALA A 59 4.62 20.14 -7.42
CA ALA A 59 3.55 21.02 -6.98
C ALA A 59 2.94 20.48 -5.69
N VAL A 60 2.38 21.39 -4.89
CA VAL A 60 1.59 21.07 -3.71
C VAL A 60 0.17 21.53 -3.95
N ALA A 61 -0.79 20.73 -3.49
CA ALA A 61 -2.20 21.08 -3.55
C ALA A 61 -2.49 22.46 -2.94
N ASP A 62 -3.54 23.11 -3.42
CA ASP A 62 -3.93 24.47 -3.04
C ASP A 62 -5.02 24.50 -1.95
N GLN A 63 -5.85 23.46 -1.86
CA GLN A 63 -6.85 23.32 -0.80
C GLN A 63 -6.36 22.46 0.36
N ARG A 64 -6.98 22.61 1.54
CA ARG A 64 -6.60 21.91 2.78
C ARG A 64 -7.83 21.31 3.43
N LEU A 65 -7.69 20.08 3.91
CA LEU A 65 -8.67 19.43 4.76
C LEU A 65 -8.10 19.26 6.16
N THR A 66 -8.86 19.66 7.16
CA THR A 66 -8.48 19.50 8.57
C THR A 66 -8.62 18.04 8.97
N VAL A 67 -7.58 17.50 9.59
CA VAL A 67 -7.54 16.16 10.16
C VAL A 67 -7.45 16.31 11.67
N ASP A 68 -8.61 16.27 12.33
CA ASP A 68 -8.72 16.37 13.79
C ASP A 68 -8.81 14.98 14.41
N THR A 69 -7.82 14.64 15.23
CA THR A 69 -7.75 13.34 15.89
C THR A 69 -7.37 13.50 17.37
N PRO A 70 -7.59 12.46 18.21
CA PRO A 70 -7.12 12.49 19.59
C PRO A 70 -5.60 12.68 19.73
N GLN A 71 -4.82 12.38 18.68
CA GLN A 71 -3.37 12.54 18.63
C GLN A 71 -2.95 13.96 18.24
N GLY A 72 -3.86 14.78 17.71
CA GLY A 72 -3.60 16.17 17.33
C GLY A 72 -4.44 16.62 16.13
N SER A 73 -4.37 17.92 15.83
CA SER A 73 -4.94 18.50 14.62
C SER A 73 -3.84 18.71 13.57
N ALA A 74 -4.15 18.41 12.31
CA ALA A 74 -3.24 18.58 11.19
C ALA A 74 -3.98 18.96 9.91
N MET A 75 -3.23 19.27 8.86
CA MET A 75 -3.76 19.64 7.55
C MET A 75 -3.31 18.64 6.49
N LEU A 76 -4.26 18.10 5.74
CA LEU A 76 -4.02 17.29 4.55
C LEU A 76 -4.18 18.18 3.30
N PRO A 77 -3.12 18.37 2.49
CA PRO A 77 -3.26 19.02 1.19
C PRO A 77 -4.07 18.16 0.22
N VAL A 78 -5.06 18.78 -0.44
CA VAL A 78 -5.96 18.12 -1.41
C VAL A 78 -6.12 18.99 -2.65
N TYR A 79 -5.94 18.42 -3.83
CA TYR A 79 -6.44 19.06 -5.05
C TYR A 79 -7.92 18.74 -5.16
N ALA A 80 -8.75 19.72 -5.53
CA ALA A 80 -10.15 19.50 -5.82
C ALA A 80 -10.66 20.50 -6.86
N ASP A 81 -11.61 20.06 -7.68
CA ASP A 81 -12.26 20.90 -8.71
C ASP A 81 -13.38 21.77 -8.16
N HIS A 82 -13.79 21.49 -6.93
CA HIS A 82 -14.72 22.30 -6.15
C HIS A 82 -14.06 22.71 -4.83
N PRO A 83 -14.48 23.84 -4.22
CA PRO A 83 -14.05 24.21 -2.88
C PRO A 83 -14.49 23.17 -1.86
N VAL A 84 -13.56 22.63 -1.07
CA VAL A 84 -13.87 21.67 0.00
C VAL A 84 -14.48 22.33 1.24
N ASP A 85 -14.36 23.65 1.38
CA ASP A 85 -14.86 24.42 2.53
C ASP A 85 -16.21 25.10 2.29
N LYS A 86 -16.88 24.81 1.16
CA LYS A 86 -18.17 25.40 0.77
C LYS A 86 -19.15 24.33 0.31
N ALA A 87 -20.43 24.62 0.49
CA ALA A 87 -21.49 23.74 0.00
C ALA A 87 -21.48 23.62 -1.52
N VAL A 88 -21.60 22.40 -2.02
CA VAL A 88 -21.57 22.04 -3.45
C VAL A 88 -22.76 21.10 -3.74
N PRO A 89 -23.99 21.66 -3.79
CA PRO A 89 -25.21 20.87 -3.70
C PRO A 89 -25.47 19.94 -4.88
N ASP A 90 -24.85 20.20 -6.04
CA ASP A 90 -25.05 19.42 -7.27
C ASP A 90 -24.14 18.19 -7.38
N VAL A 91 -23.20 18.02 -6.43
CA VAL A 91 -22.28 16.87 -6.42
C VAL A 91 -23.01 15.64 -5.91
N THR A 92 -23.12 14.63 -6.78
CA THR A 92 -23.73 13.32 -6.45
C THR A 92 -22.69 12.22 -6.31
N ARG A 93 -21.48 12.44 -6.85
CA ARG A 93 -20.36 11.51 -6.79
C ARG A 93 -19.05 12.24 -6.49
N VAL A 94 -18.21 11.64 -5.66
CA VAL A 94 -16.83 12.10 -5.45
C VAL A 94 -15.86 11.01 -5.89
N PHE A 95 -14.90 11.37 -6.74
CA PHE A 95 -13.73 10.56 -7.05
C PHE A 95 -12.56 11.00 -6.16
N ILE A 96 -12.07 10.09 -5.32
CA ILE A 96 -10.85 10.30 -4.52
C ILE A 96 -9.70 9.58 -5.22
N VAL A 97 -8.83 10.32 -5.90
CA VAL A 97 -7.75 9.79 -6.73
C VAL A 97 -6.41 9.84 -5.99
N ILE A 98 -5.88 8.67 -5.62
CA ILE A 98 -4.66 8.52 -4.83
C ILE A 98 -3.46 8.27 -5.73
N HIS A 99 -2.46 9.13 -5.60
CA HIS A 99 -1.26 9.11 -6.42
C HIS A 99 -0.33 7.91 -6.18
N GLY A 100 0.56 7.70 -7.15
CA GLY A 100 1.63 6.70 -7.07
C GLY A 100 2.82 7.13 -6.20
N THR A 101 3.94 6.41 -6.32
CA THR A 101 5.10 6.55 -5.42
C THR A 101 5.79 7.92 -5.51
N LEU A 102 5.57 8.67 -6.59
CA LEU A 102 6.21 9.97 -6.82
C LEU A 102 5.47 11.15 -6.18
N ARG A 103 4.38 10.89 -5.44
CA ARG A 103 3.63 11.92 -4.68
C ARG A 103 3.07 13.06 -5.56
N ASN A 104 2.95 12.80 -6.86
CA ASN A 104 2.49 13.72 -7.89
C ASN A 104 0.95 13.76 -7.96
N ALA A 105 0.32 14.18 -6.86
CA ALA A 105 -1.14 14.32 -6.75
C ALA A 105 -1.73 15.24 -7.82
N ASP A 106 -0.98 16.24 -8.29
CA ASP A 106 -1.34 17.13 -9.39
C ASP A 106 -1.64 16.36 -10.69
N ALA A 107 -0.78 15.42 -11.06
CA ALA A 107 -0.95 14.62 -12.26
C ALA A 107 -2.12 13.62 -12.13
N TYR A 108 -2.34 13.09 -10.93
CA TYR A 108 -3.45 12.18 -10.63
C TYR A 108 -4.79 12.91 -10.59
N TYR A 109 -4.82 14.12 -10.04
CA TYR A 109 -5.95 15.04 -10.11
C TYR A 109 -6.32 15.34 -11.58
N ALA A 110 -5.33 15.73 -12.39
CA ALA A 110 -5.55 15.97 -13.83
C ALA A 110 -6.06 14.72 -14.56
N SER A 111 -5.58 13.52 -14.18
CA SER A 111 -6.11 12.26 -14.72
C SER A 111 -7.57 12.03 -14.33
N GLY A 112 -7.95 12.32 -13.09
CA GLY A 112 -9.34 12.26 -12.64
C GLY A 112 -10.25 13.22 -13.39
N LEU A 113 -9.80 14.46 -13.64
CA LEU A 113 -10.53 15.40 -14.49
C LEU A 113 -10.72 14.87 -15.90
N LYS A 114 -9.67 14.25 -16.47
CA LYS A 114 -9.74 13.66 -17.82
C LYS A 114 -10.73 12.50 -17.89
N VAL A 115 -10.82 11.69 -16.84
CA VAL A 115 -11.81 10.61 -16.71
C VAL A 115 -13.22 11.17 -16.73
N VAL A 116 -13.49 12.22 -15.93
CA VAL A 116 -14.82 12.85 -15.87
C VAL A 116 -15.18 13.48 -17.21
N GLU A 117 -14.25 14.20 -17.85
CA GLU A 117 -14.44 14.78 -19.18
C GLU A 117 -14.80 13.69 -20.22
N GLN A 118 -14.04 12.59 -20.25
CA GLN A 118 -14.21 11.53 -21.23
C GLN A 118 -15.48 10.70 -21.01
N ALA A 119 -15.98 10.65 -19.77
CA ALA A 119 -17.24 9.99 -19.44
C ALA A 119 -18.48 10.74 -19.96
N GLY A 120 -18.33 12.00 -20.39
CA GLY A 120 -19.42 12.81 -20.93
C GLY A 120 -20.59 12.90 -19.95
N ALA A 121 -21.79 12.49 -20.40
CA ALA A 121 -22.99 12.53 -19.57
C ALA A 121 -22.86 11.72 -18.27
N ALA A 122 -22.13 10.60 -18.27
CA ALA A 122 -21.92 9.80 -17.06
C ALA A 122 -21.04 10.50 -16.01
N GLY A 123 -20.21 11.44 -16.45
CA GLY A 123 -19.35 12.27 -15.60
C GLY A 123 -20.08 13.38 -14.84
N GLN A 124 -21.31 13.73 -15.25
CA GLN A 124 -22.05 14.83 -14.61
C GLN A 124 -22.25 14.60 -13.11
N GLY A 125 -22.14 15.67 -12.33
CA GLY A 125 -22.25 15.63 -10.86
C GLY A 125 -21.09 14.92 -10.15
N THR A 126 -19.96 14.67 -10.85
CA THR A 126 -18.76 14.07 -10.26
C THR A 126 -17.73 15.13 -9.90
N MET A 127 -17.42 15.25 -8.62
CA MET A 127 -16.29 16.03 -8.09
C MET A 127 -15.03 15.16 -8.09
N VAL A 128 -13.87 15.74 -8.41
CA VAL A 128 -12.56 15.06 -8.38
C VAL A 128 -11.72 15.64 -7.26
N VAL A 129 -11.24 14.78 -6.37
CA VAL A 129 -10.36 15.13 -5.25
C VAL A 129 -9.13 14.24 -5.25
N ALA A 130 -7.94 14.81 -5.06
CA ALA A 130 -6.69 14.06 -4.94
C ALA A 130 -5.92 14.47 -3.67
N PRO A 131 -5.95 13.65 -2.59
CA PRO A 131 -5.14 13.90 -1.41
C PRO A 131 -3.66 13.70 -1.71
N GLN A 132 -2.82 14.55 -1.13
CA GLN A 132 -1.38 14.51 -1.35
C GLN A 132 -0.63 14.06 -0.09
N PHE A 133 -0.12 12.83 -0.12
CA PHE A 133 0.68 12.25 0.95
C PHE A 133 2.15 12.68 0.80
N LEU A 134 2.48 13.81 1.44
CA LEU A 134 3.79 14.44 1.38
C LEU A 134 4.82 13.78 2.29
N THR A 135 6.09 14.09 2.04
CA THR A 135 7.23 13.83 2.93
C THR A 135 7.77 15.13 3.52
N ARG A 136 8.60 15.04 4.56
CA ARG A 136 9.25 16.24 5.13
C ARG A 136 10.10 16.99 4.11
N ALA A 137 10.71 16.31 3.14
CA ALA A 137 11.46 16.95 2.06
C ALA A 137 10.56 17.89 1.24
N ASP A 138 9.36 17.42 0.90
CA ASP A 138 8.37 18.22 0.19
C ASP A 138 7.95 19.44 1.03
N THR A 139 7.62 19.24 2.31
CA THR A 139 7.18 20.34 3.17
C THR A 139 8.24 21.43 3.36
N ARG A 140 9.54 21.06 3.40
CA ARG A 140 10.65 22.01 3.45
C ARG A 140 10.83 22.74 2.12
N ALA A 141 10.78 22.02 1.00
CA ALA A 141 10.97 22.59 -0.33
C ALA A 141 9.93 23.67 -0.66
N PHE A 142 8.70 23.52 -0.18
CA PHE A 142 7.60 24.46 -0.41
C PHE A 142 7.31 25.37 0.80
N SER A 143 8.13 25.32 1.85
CA SER A 143 7.91 26.10 3.09
C SER A 143 6.49 25.97 3.64
N LEU A 144 5.95 24.75 3.65
CA LEU A 144 4.56 24.50 4.04
C LEU A 144 4.33 24.77 5.53
N PRO A 145 3.11 25.20 5.92
CA PRO A 145 2.78 25.46 7.32
C PRO A 145 3.03 24.23 8.22
N ALA A 146 3.47 24.47 9.46
CA ALA A 146 3.80 23.43 10.44
C ALA A 146 2.71 22.36 10.65
N PRO A 147 1.40 22.67 10.59
CA PRO A 147 0.34 21.65 10.70
C PRO A 147 0.25 20.68 9.51
N THR A 148 1.02 20.87 8.44
CA THR A 148 0.91 20.04 7.22
C THR A 148 1.43 18.62 7.46
N LEU A 149 0.58 17.63 7.22
CA LEU A 149 0.94 16.21 7.35
C LEU A 149 2.10 15.82 6.42
N ALA A 150 3.05 15.07 6.96
CA ALA A 150 4.09 14.45 6.15
C ALA A 150 4.59 13.12 6.75
N TRP A 151 4.73 12.12 5.90
CA TRP A 151 5.15 10.76 6.23
C TRP A 151 6.57 10.47 5.71
N THR A 152 7.05 9.24 5.91
CA THR A 152 8.19 8.70 5.15
C THR A 152 7.74 8.31 3.75
N GLN A 153 8.70 8.16 2.83
CA GLN A 153 8.39 7.76 1.46
C GLN A 153 7.67 6.41 1.33
N GLU A 154 7.93 5.49 2.27
CA GLU A 154 7.25 4.19 2.30
C GLU A 154 6.06 4.14 3.25
N GLY A 155 6.07 4.92 4.32
CA GLY A 155 5.15 4.76 5.44
C GLY A 155 3.72 5.17 5.15
N TRP A 156 3.52 6.21 4.33
CA TRP A 156 2.16 6.58 3.93
C TRP A 156 1.46 5.43 3.20
N LYS A 157 2.18 4.60 2.44
CA LYS A 157 1.61 3.48 1.66
C LYS A 157 1.07 2.34 2.53
N GLY A 158 1.42 2.34 3.82
CA GLY A 158 1.10 1.27 4.77
C GLY A 158 0.48 1.78 6.06
N GLY A 159 -0.12 2.97 6.10
CA GLY A 159 -0.81 3.43 7.31
C GLY A 159 0.12 3.79 8.47
N GLU A 160 1.42 4.02 8.23
CA GLU A 160 2.35 4.39 9.30
C GLU A 160 2.03 5.80 9.84
N PRO A 161 2.44 6.10 11.10
CA PRO A 161 2.34 7.45 11.65
C PRO A 161 3.11 8.49 10.84
N ALA A 162 2.50 9.66 10.67
CA ALA A 162 3.17 10.82 10.11
C ALA A 162 4.36 11.23 10.97
N ARG A 163 5.36 11.82 10.32
CA ARG A 163 6.51 12.43 10.98
C ARG A 163 6.19 13.83 11.50
N GLN A 164 5.12 14.47 11.04
CA GLN A 164 4.65 15.77 11.50
C GLN A 164 3.18 16.01 11.10
N PRO A 165 2.47 16.95 11.76
CA PRO A 165 2.84 17.58 13.02
C PRO A 165 2.74 16.61 14.21
N ALA A 166 1.92 15.58 14.08
CA ALA A 166 1.63 14.56 15.08
C ALA A 166 1.71 13.16 14.43
N PRO A 167 1.81 12.06 15.21
CA PRO A 167 1.90 10.70 14.69
C PRO A 167 0.57 10.17 14.13
N ILE A 168 -0.04 10.89 13.19
CA ILE A 168 -1.33 10.57 12.57
C ILE A 168 -1.10 9.55 11.44
N SER A 169 -1.82 8.44 11.46
CA SER A 169 -1.75 7.43 10.40
C SER A 169 -2.26 8.01 9.07
N SER A 170 -1.68 7.59 7.94
CA SER A 170 -2.26 7.92 6.62
C SER A 170 -3.66 7.33 6.43
N PHE A 171 -4.00 6.24 7.14
CA PHE A 171 -5.36 5.71 7.17
C PHE A 171 -6.31 6.61 7.98
N THR A 172 -5.87 7.18 9.10
CA THR A 172 -6.65 8.19 9.83
C THR A 172 -6.87 9.46 8.99
N ALA A 173 -5.89 9.86 8.17
CA ALA A 173 -6.08 10.98 7.24
C ALA A 173 -7.13 10.65 6.15
N LEU A 174 -7.20 9.40 5.69
CA LEU A 174 -8.27 8.94 4.79
C LEU A 174 -9.63 8.86 5.49
N ASP A 175 -9.67 8.46 6.76
CA ASP A 175 -10.91 8.50 7.55
C ASP A 175 -11.44 9.94 7.64
N ALA A 176 -10.59 10.91 8.01
CA ALA A 176 -10.99 12.31 8.08
C ALA A 176 -11.48 12.85 6.71
N LEU A 177 -10.83 12.44 5.61
CA LEU A 177 -11.27 12.78 4.26
C LEU A 177 -12.64 12.21 3.92
N LEU A 178 -12.91 10.94 4.26
CA LEU A 178 -14.23 10.34 4.04
C LEU A 178 -15.30 10.98 4.93
N ALA A 179 -15.00 11.19 6.22
CA ALA A 179 -15.91 11.84 7.17
C ALA A 179 -16.32 13.25 6.70
N HIS A 180 -15.40 14.00 6.09
CA HIS A 180 -15.71 15.29 5.49
C HIS A 180 -16.78 15.18 4.39
N PHE A 181 -16.70 14.17 3.51
CA PHE A 181 -17.73 13.92 2.50
C PHE A 181 -19.03 13.36 3.08
N ALA A 182 -19.08 12.95 4.34
CA ALA A 182 -20.34 12.59 5.00
C ALA A 182 -21.18 13.82 5.42
N ASP A 183 -20.61 15.03 5.40
CA ASP A 183 -21.30 16.25 5.81
C ASP A 183 -22.38 16.65 4.80
N ARG A 184 -23.65 16.44 5.19
CA ARG A 184 -24.83 16.76 4.37
C ARG A 184 -25.08 18.27 4.21
N SER A 185 -24.48 19.12 5.04
CA SER A 185 -24.55 20.57 4.86
C SER A 185 -23.66 21.04 3.71
N LEU A 186 -22.56 20.32 3.45
CA LEU A 186 -21.66 20.57 2.33
C LEU A 186 -22.09 19.80 1.06
N TYR A 187 -22.50 18.55 1.24
CA TYR A 187 -22.75 17.57 0.17
C TYR A 187 -24.17 16.95 0.26
N PRO A 188 -25.24 17.75 0.14
CA PRO A 188 -26.60 17.27 0.34
C PRO A 188 -27.03 16.17 -0.65
N ALA A 189 -26.56 16.20 -1.90
CA ALA A 189 -26.94 15.24 -2.95
C ALA A 189 -25.96 14.05 -3.09
N LEU A 190 -24.86 14.02 -2.33
CA LEU A 190 -23.84 12.98 -2.49
C LEU A 190 -24.39 11.60 -2.17
N SER A 191 -24.22 10.66 -3.09
CA SER A 191 -24.67 9.26 -2.91
C SER A 191 -23.54 8.26 -3.08
N THR A 192 -22.43 8.64 -3.71
CA THR A 192 -21.31 7.73 -4.00
C THR A 192 -19.95 8.39 -3.81
N VAL A 193 -19.06 7.71 -3.10
CA VAL A 193 -17.62 8.00 -3.10
C VAL A 193 -16.89 6.83 -3.77
N VAL A 194 -16.10 7.11 -4.80
CA VAL A 194 -15.23 6.12 -5.45
C VAL A 194 -13.79 6.46 -5.10
N MET A 195 -13.17 5.62 -4.29
CA MET A 195 -11.75 5.71 -3.99
C MET A 195 -10.96 4.96 -5.07
N ILE A 196 -9.97 5.63 -5.65
CA ILE A 196 -9.25 5.18 -6.83
C ILE A 196 -7.76 5.28 -6.52
N GLY A 197 -7.02 4.19 -6.67
CA GLY A 197 -5.58 4.19 -6.49
C GLY A 197 -4.89 3.48 -7.64
N HIS A 198 -3.73 3.98 -8.07
CA HIS A 198 -2.85 3.27 -8.99
C HIS A 198 -1.46 3.08 -8.37
N SER A 199 -0.80 1.95 -8.65
CA SER A 199 0.59 1.70 -8.23
C SER A 199 0.76 1.78 -6.70
N ALA A 200 1.55 2.72 -6.17
CA ALA A 200 1.65 2.94 -4.72
C ALA A 200 0.35 3.44 -4.07
N GLY A 201 -0.48 4.17 -4.81
CA GLY A 201 -1.80 4.60 -4.35
C GLY A 201 -2.78 3.43 -4.23
N ALA A 202 -2.71 2.47 -5.15
CA ALA A 202 -3.46 1.22 -5.07
C ALA A 202 -3.02 0.35 -3.88
N GLN A 203 -1.73 0.37 -3.57
CA GLN A 203 -1.15 -0.25 -2.39
C GLN A 203 -1.68 0.34 -1.08
N LEU A 204 -1.73 1.67 -0.96
CA LEU A 204 -2.39 2.36 0.16
C LEU A 204 -3.86 1.95 0.22
N LEU A 205 -4.55 2.05 -0.92
CA LEU A 205 -5.99 1.85 -1.00
C LEU A 205 -6.42 0.43 -0.67
N GLN A 206 -5.69 -0.60 -1.14
CA GLN A 206 -6.01 -1.99 -0.83
C GLN A 206 -5.89 -2.26 0.67
N ARG A 207 -4.83 -1.76 1.30
CA ARG A 207 -4.62 -1.90 2.75
C ARG A 207 -5.64 -1.09 3.56
N TYR A 208 -6.04 0.08 3.07
CA TYR A 208 -7.10 0.86 3.66
C TYR A 208 -8.48 0.21 3.47
N ALA A 209 -8.74 -0.44 2.34
CA ALA A 209 -9.96 -1.21 2.15
C ALA A 209 -10.05 -2.37 3.16
N VAL A 210 -8.92 -2.94 3.60
CA VAL A 210 -8.87 -3.90 4.72
C VAL A 210 -9.06 -3.22 6.07
N ALA A 211 -8.28 -2.18 6.38
CA ALA A 211 -8.17 -1.64 7.75
C ALA A 211 -9.04 -0.43 8.08
N GLY A 212 -9.47 0.32 7.08
CA GLY A 212 -10.26 1.53 7.23
C GLY A 212 -11.63 1.25 7.83
N HIS A 213 -12.13 2.16 8.67
CA HIS A 213 -13.45 2.03 9.31
C HIS A 213 -14.47 3.06 8.81
N GLU A 214 -14.04 4.19 8.23
CA GLU A 214 -14.96 5.29 7.91
C GLU A 214 -15.92 4.99 6.75
N GLY A 215 -15.55 4.10 5.82
CA GLY A 215 -16.44 3.68 4.75
C GLY A 215 -17.79 3.14 5.25
N ASP A 216 -17.78 2.50 6.43
CA ASP A 216 -18.99 1.94 7.03
C ASP A 216 -19.89 3.05 7.62
N ALA A 217 -19.30 4.17 8.06
CA ALA A 217 -20.03 5.35 8.52
C ALA A 217 -20.72 6.07 7.36
N LEU A 218 -20.04 6.21 6.22
CA LEU A 218 -20.64 6.77 4.99
C LEU A 218 -21.80 5.91 4.50
N ALA A 219 -21.64 4.59 4.50
CA ALA A 219 -22.71 3.66 4.12
C ALA A 219 -23.96 3.84 4.99
N ARG A 220 -23.79 3.99 6.33
CA ARG A 220 -24.89 4.31 7.25
C ARG A 220 -25.53 5.67 6.98
N ALA A 221 -24.76 6.63 6.46
CA ALA A 221 -25.26 7.93 6.02
C ALA A 221 -25.91 7.90 4.62
N GLY A 222 -26.06 6.73 3.99
CA GLY A 222 -26.63 6.58 2.65
C GLY A 222 -25.68 6.97 1.52
N ILE A 223 -24.36 6.93 1.77
CA ILE A 223 -23.32 7.21 0.77
C ILE A 223 -22.56 5.91 0.50
N ALA A 224 -22.70 5.35 -0.70
CA ALA A 224 -22.00 4.14 -1.10
C ALA A 224 -20.49 4.43 -1.28
N VAL A 225 -19.63 3.57 -0.73
CA VAL A 225 -18.17 3.66 -0.91
C VAL A 225 -17.68 2.48 -1.74
N ARG A 226 -16.96 2.78 -2.84
CA ARG A 226 -16.39 1.79 -3.75
C ARG A 226 -14.88 1.97 -3.86
N TYR A 227 -14.14 0.87 -3.99
CA TYR A 227 -12.68 0.87 -4.06
C TYR A 227 -12.21 0.33 -5.41
N VAL A 228 -11.39 1.10 -6.12
CA VAL A 228 -10.79 0.70 -7.40
C VAL A 228 -9.27 0.67 -7.24
N VAL A 229 -8.75 -0.56 -7.11
CA VAL A 229 -7.35 -0.85 -6.81
C VAL A 229 -6.64 -1.22 -8.12
N ALA A 230 -5.89 -0.28 -8.70
CA ALA A 230 -5.27 -0.47 -10.01
C ALA A 230 -3.75 -0.74 -9.94
N ASN A 231 -3.32 -1.89 -10.48
CA ASN A 231 -1.90 -2.27 -10.60
C ASN A 231 -1.04 -2.01 -9.33
N PRO A 232 -1.46 -2.42 -8.11
CA PRO A 232 -0.59 -2.28 -6.95
C PRO A 232 0.64 -3.16 -7.09
N SER A 233 1.74 -2.72 -6.49
CA SER A 233 2.98 -3.50 -6.51
C SER A 233 2.99 -4.66 -5.51
N SER A 234 2.13 -4.66 -4.50
CA SER A 234 2.03 -5.72 -3.50
C SER A 234 0.70 -5.61 -2.78
N TYR A 235 0.28 -6.72 -2.18
CA TYR A 235 -0.99 -6.89 -1.48
C TYR A 235 -0.73 -7.33 -0.04
N LEU A 236 -1.65 -6.98 0.86
CA LEU A 236 -1.73 -7.54 2.21
C LEU A 236 -2.47 -8.88 2.16
N TYR A 237 -1.87 -9.93 2.68
CA TYR A 237 -2.51 -11.25 2.88
C TYR A 237 -2.92 -11.42 4.35
N PHE A 238 -4.00 -12.16 4.61
CA PHE A 238 -4.52 -12.39 5.98
C PHE A 238 -3.80 -13.51 6.73
N ASP A 239 -3.07 -14.36 6.01
CA ASP A 239 -2.28 -15.45 6.55
C ASP A 239 -0.93 -15.58 5.81
N ASP A 240 -0.25 -16.69 6.06
CA ASP A 240 1.06 -17.00 5.51
C ASP A 240 0.98 -17.66 4.11
N GLU A 241 -0.21 -17.81 3.49
CA GLU A 241 -0.31 -18.39 2.15
C GLU A 241 0.26 -17.43 1.10
N ARG A 242 1.18 -17.92 0.26
CA ARG A 242 1.73 -17.16 -0.86
C ARG A 242 1.73 -18.01 -2.13
N PRO A 243 1.60 -17.40 -3.33
CA PRO A 243 1.77 -18.10 -4.60
C PRO A 243 3.12 -18.84 -4.68
N ASP A 244 4.19 -18.22 -4.20
CA ASP A 244 5.44 -18.91 -3.92
C ASP A 244 5.47 -19.38 -2.47
N GLY A 245 4.93 -20.59 -2.21
CA GLY A 245 4.91 -21.19 -0.89
C GLY A 245 6.31 -21.47 -0.30
N GLN A 246 7.34 -21.57 -1.14
CA GLN A 246 8.73 -21.76 -0.69
C GLN A 246 9.31 -20.48 -0.09
N ALA A 247 8.81 -19.31 -0.47
CA ALA A 247 9.25 -18.04 0.13
C ALA A 247 8.96 -18.00 1.65
N ILE A 248 7.91 -18.69 2.09
CA ILE A 248 7.54 -18.82 3.50
C ILE A 248 8.15 -20.08 4.13
N ALA A 249 8.13 -21.20 3.40
CA ALA A 249 8.66 -22.46 3.88
C ALA A 249 10.15 -22.32 4.28
N GLY A 250 10.48 -22.74 5.50
CA GLY A 250 11.87 -22.70 6.00
C GLY A 250 12.38 -21.30 6.39
N GLY A 251 11.55 -20.26 6.39
CA GLY A 251 11.93 -18.92 6.86
C GLY A 251 12.85 -18.16 5.91
N ILE A 252 12.81 -18.48 4.61
CA ILE A 252 13.66 -17.85 3.57
C ILE A 252 13.34 -16.35 3.42
N CYS A 253 12.06 -15.97 3.51
CA CYS A 253 11.63 -14.57 3.50
C CYS A 253 10.72 -14.26 4.70
N PRO A 254 11.29 -13.99 5.89
CA PRO A 254 10.48 -13.71 7.08
C PRO A 254 9.61 -12.45 6.92
N SER A 255 10.11 -11.46 6.15
CA SER A 255 9.40 -10.21 5.87
C SER A 255 8.13 -10.38 5.06
N ALA A 256 7.89 -11.54 4.42
CA ALA A 256 6.64 -11.82 3.73
C ALA A 256 5.44 -11.88 4.68
N THR A 257 5.67 -12.18 5.97
CA THR A 257 4.61 -12.21 7.00
C THR A 257 4.51 -10.92 7.82
N GLU A 258 5.49 -10.03 7.67
CA GLU A 258 5.52 -8.72 8.31
C GLU A 258 4.63 -7.71 7.58
N TRP A 259 4.19 -6.69 8.30
CA TRP A 259 3.57 -5.53 7.71
C TRP A 259 4.53 -4.91 6.69
N LYS A 260 4.11 -4.64 5.46
CA LYS A 260 2.74 -4.45 4.95
C LYS A 260 2.28 -5.54 3.97
N TYR A 261 2.86 -6.73 4.07
CA TYR A 261 2.60 -7.90 3.22
C TYR A 261 1.80 -8.99 3.98
N GLY A 262 2.01 -9.09 5.29
CA GLY A 262 1.15 -9.76 6.26
C GLY A 262 0.78 -8.82 7.41
N LEU A 263 0.25 -9.38 8.50
CA LEU A 263 -0.29 -8.60 9.63
C LEU A 263 0.66 -8.47 10.83
N LYS A 264 1.80 -9.15 10.84
CA LYS A 264 2.76 -9.05 11.96
C LYS A 264 3.35 -7.65 12.02
N SER A 265 3.54 -7.13 13.23
CA SER A 265 4.14 -5.80 13.46
C SER A 265 3.42 -4.64 12.75
N ALA A 266 2.10 -4.78 12.50
CA ALA A 266 1.31 -3.73 11.86
C ALA A 266 1.29 -2.42 12.69
N PRO A 267 1.13 -1.25 12.06
CA PRO A 267 1.09 0.02 12.76
C PRO A 267 -0.09 0.08 13.75
N PRO A 268 -0.03 0.94 14.78
CA PRO A 268 -1.05 0.98 15.84
C PRO A 268 -2.49 1.03 15.34
N TYR A 269 -2.75 1.77 14.25
CA TYR A 269 -4.07 1.85 13.61
C TYR A 269 -4.65 0.47 13.23
N VAL A 270 -3.81 -0.42 12.71
CA VAL A 270 -4.22 -1.77 12.27
C VAL A 270 -4.17 -2.74 13.44
N ALA A 271 -3.11 -2.68 14.25
CA ALA A 271 -2.90 -3.59 15.38
C ALA A 271 -3.93 -3.42 16.50
N SER A 272 -4.66 -2.31 16.56
CA SER A 272 -5.74 -2.09 17.52
C SER A 272 -7.08 -2.74 17.12
N GLN A 273 -7.15 -3.39 15.95
CA GLN A 273 -8.37 -3.99 15.41
C GLN A 273 -8.27 -5.53 15.42
N ASP A 274 -9.41 -6.21 15.53
CA ASP A 274 -9.48 -7.66 15.40
C ASP A 274 -9.31 -8.09 13.93
N VAL A 275 -8.45 -9.08 13.69
CA VAL A 275 -8.11 -9.54 12.33
C VAL A 275 -9.29 -10.19 11.63
N ARG A 276 -10.16 -10.91 12.35
CA ARG A 276 -11.34 -11.53 11.75
C ARG A 276 -12.34 -10.46 11.33
N ASP A 277 -12.53 -9.43 12.17
CA ASP A 277 -13.40 -8.31 11.84
C ASP A 277 -12.87 -7.49 10.64
N LEU A 278 -11.55 -7.33 10.52
CA LEU A 278 -10.90 -6.74 9.35
C LEU A 278 -11.23 -7.52 8.08
N GLU A 279 -11.06 -8.83 8.13
CA GLU A 279 -11.29 -9.73 7.01
C GLU A 279 -12.78 -9.80 6.60
N THR A 280 -13.68 -10.01 7.55
CA THR A 280 -15.13 -10.06 7.32
C THR A 280 -15.64 -8.78 6.66
N ARG A 281 -15.19 -7.61 7.12
CA ARG A 281 -15.56 -6.34 6.48
C ARG A 281 -14.95 -6.21 5.10
N TYR A 282 -13.71 -6.62 4.91
CA TYR A 282 -13.02 -6.51 3.63
C TYR A 282 -13.73 -7.26 2.51
N VAL A 283 -14.13 -8.51 2.74
CA VAL A 283 -14.72 -9.35 1.69
C VAL A 283 -16.12 -8.91 1.25
N ALA A 284 -16.85 -8.25 2.15
CA ALA A 284 -18.14 -7.63 1.86
C ALA A 284 -18.02 -6.27 1.14
N ARG A 285 -16.83 -5.63 1.14
CA ARG A 285 -16.64 -4.33 0.48
C ARG A 285 -16.64 -4.47 -1.04
N HIS A 286 -17.18 -3.45 -1.71
CA HIS A 286 -17.13 -3.33 -3.15
C HIS A 286 -15.72 -2.92 -3.61
N VAL A 287 -14.85 -3.91 -3.83
CA VAL A 287 -13.50 -3.73 -4.34
C VAL A 287 -13.41 -4.28 -5.77
N VAL A 288 -12.94 -3.44 -6.70
CA VAL A 288 -12.55 -3.86 -8.05
C VAL A 288 -11.04 -3.75 -8.18
N TYR A 289 -10.40 -4.86 -8.50
CA TYR A 289 -8.99 -4.87 -8.92
C TYR A 289 -8.94 -4.62 -10.41
N LEU A 290 -8.50 -3.42 -10.81
CA LEU A 290 -8.37 -3.04 -12.20
C LEU A 290 -6.94 -3.34 -12.66
N LEU A 291 -6.73 -4.39 -13.43
CA LEU A 291 -5.39 -4.92 -13.73
C LEU A 291 -5.04 -4.77 -15.21
N GLY A 292 -3.94 -4.09 -15.52
CA GLY A 292 -3.48 -3.93 -16.91
C GLY A 292 -2.85 -5.21 -17.43
N GLN A 293 -3.35 -5.73 -18.57
CA GLN A 293 -2.83 -6.99 -19.14
C GLN A 293 -1.37 -6.91 -19.58
N ALA A 294 -0.87 -5.70 -19.87
CA ALA A 294 0.53 -5.48 -20.24
C ALA A 294 1.42 -5.06 -19.05
N ASP A 295 0.92 -5.05 -17.81
CA ASP A 295 1.73 -4.76 -16.61
C ASP A 295 2.49 -6.00 -16.14
N THR A 296 3.34 -6.51 -17.04
CA THR A 296 4.07 -7.77 -16.93
C THR A 296 5.59 -7.60 -16.84
N ASN A 297 6.08 -6.35 -16.81
CA ASN A 297 7.51 -6.06 -16.71
C ASN A 297 7.96 -6.05 -15.23
N PRO A 298 8.89 -6.93 -14.81
CA PRO A 298 9.31 -7.03 -13.41
C PRO A 298 10.41 -6.03 -13.00
N TYR A 299 10.80 -5.09 -13.87
CA TYR A 299 11.93 -4.18 -13.63
C TYR A 299 11.61 -2.69 -13.74
N THR A 300 10.44 -2.32 -14.29
CA THR A 300 10.12 -0.92 -14.58
C THR A 300 9.13 -0.30 -13.59
N HIS A 301 9.07 1.03 -13.60
CA HIS A 301 8.08 1.83 -12.87
C HIS A 301 8.03 1.59 -11.35
N PHE A 302 9.18 1.43 -10.70
CA PHE A 302 9.28 1.29 -9.24
C PHE A 302 8.47 0.09 -8.68
N ILE A 303 8.52 -1.04 -9.39
CA ILE A 303 7.98 -2.30 -8.85
C ILE A 303 8.80 -2.73 -7.63
N ASP A 304 8.10 -3.17 -6.59
CA ASP A 304 8.66 -3.74 -5.37
C ASP A 304 9.25 -5.12 -5.67
N ARG A 305 10.57 -5.24 -5.48
CA ARG A 305 11.34 -6.47 -5.71
C ARG A 305 11.90 -7.04 -4.41
N SER A 306 11.41 -6.59 -3.25
CA SER A 306 11.70 -7.25 -1.98
C SER A 306 11.27 -8.71 -2.02
N CYS A 307 11.92 -9.58 -1.23
CA CYS A 307 11.52 -11.00 -1.19
C CYS A 307 10.03 -11.16 -0.85
N ALA A 308 9.50 -10.29 0.01
CA ALA A 308 8.11 -10.32 0.45
C ALA A 308 7.12 -10.03 -0.70
N ALA A 309 7.46 -9.08 -1.57
CA ALA A 309 6.67 -8.79 -2.76
C ALA A 309 6.84 -9.86 -3.84
N MET A 310 8.05 -10.39 -4.01
CA MET A 310 8.34 -11.46 -4.98
C MET A 310 7.65 -12.77 -4.63
N ALA A 311 7.42 -13.04 -3.34
CA ALA A 311 6.61 -14.17 -2.87
C ALA A 311 5.17 -14.16 -3.43
N GLN A 312 4.68 -12.97 -3.81
CA GLN A 312 3.34 -12.76 -4.37
C GLN A 312 3.29 -12.94 -5.89
N GLY A 313 4.44 -13.03 -6.56
CA GLY A 313 4.55 -13.19 -8.01
C GLY A 313 5.56 -12.25 -8.67
N PRO A 314 5.90 -12.49 -9.95
CA PRO A 314 7.00 -11.80 -10.63
C PRO A 314 6.69 -10.35 -11.03
N TYR A 315 5.43 -10.04 -11.36
CA TYR A 315 5.00 -8.71 -11.84
C TYR A 315 3.57 -8.40 -11.38
N ARG A 316 3.11 -7.16 -11.55
CA ARG A 316 1.88 -6.64 -10.91
C ARG A 316 0.61 -7.38 -11.34
N LEU A 317 0.47 -7.70 -12.64
CA LEU A 317 -0.66 -8.50 -13.12
C LEU A 317 -0.73 -9.86 -12.42
N ALA A 318 0.38 -10.62 -12.40
CA ALA A 318 0.44 -11.92 -11.73
C ALA A 318 0.13 -11.82 -10.23
N ARG A 319 0.66 -10.79 -9.54
CA ARG A 319 0.39 -10.54 -8.12
C ARG A 319 -1.10 -10.30 -7.85
N GLY A 320 -1.77 -9.53 -8.70
CA GLY A 320 -3.20 -9.23 -8.55
C GLY A 320 -4.09 -10.44 -8.79
N LEU A 321 -3.82 -11.21 -9.85
CA LEU A 321 -4.56 -12.44 -10.14
C LEU A 321 -4.38 -13.46 -9.01
N ALA A 322 -3.13 -13.68 -8.57
CA ALA A 322 -2.85 -14.64 -7.52
C ALA A 322 -3.43 -14.22 -6.15
N TYR A 323 -3.46 -12.92 -5.85
CA TYR A 323 -4.13 -12.41 -4.65
C TYR A 323 -5.65 -12.62 -4.72
N PHE A 324 -6.27 -12.42 -5.89
CA PHE A 324 -7.70 -12.64 -6.04
C PHE A 324 -8.07 -14.13 -5.96
N ASP A 325 -7.26 -15.02 -6.54
CA ASP A 325 -7.42 -16.47 -6.40
C ASP A 325 -7.31 -16.91 -4.92
N TYR A 326 -6.37 -16.32 -4.18
CA TYR A 326 -6.26 -16.50 -2.73
C TYR A 326 -7.55 -16.10 -2.00
N LEU A 327 -8.11 -14.92 -2.30
CA LEU A 327 -9.37 -14.48 -1.70
C LEU A 327 -10.51 -15.44 -2.03
N LYS A 328 -10.65 -15.89 -3.29
CA LYS A 328 -11.70 -16.84 -3.68
C LYS A 328 -11.60 -18.18 -2.96
N LYS A 329 -10.38 -18.69 -2.76
CA LYS A 329 -10.15 -19.93 -2.02
C LYS A 329 -10.54 -19.78 -0.54
N ARG A 330 -10.22 -18.62 0.04
CA ARG A 330 -10.45 -18.32 1.45
C ARG A 330 -11.91 -17.96 1.74
N HIS A 331 -12.60 -17.42 0.75
CA HIS A 331 -14.00 -16.98 0.77
C HIS A 331 -14.77 -17.64 -0.38
N PRO A 332 -15.11 -18.93 -0.28
CA PRO A 332 -15.73 -19.67 -1.39
C PRO A 332 -17.19 -19.29 -1.66
N ASP A 333 -17.85 -18.53 -0.76
CA ASP A 333 -19.30 -18.26 -0.83
C ASP A 333 -19.69 -16.78 -0.64
N ASP A 334 -18.75 -15.90 -0.24
CA ASP A 334 -19.08 -14.55 0.27
C ASP A 334 -18.17 -13.43 -0.27
N LEU A 335 -17.33 -13.68 -1.28
CA LEU A 335 -16.47 -12.65 -1.86
C LEU A 335 -17.25 -11.74 -2.84
N ALA A 336 -17.61 -10.53 -2.40
CA ALA A 336 -18.35 -9.53 -3.20
C ALA A 336 -17.44 -8.64 -4.07
N GLN A 337 -16.22 -9.09 -4.36
CA GLN A 337 -15.19 -8.35 -5.09
C GLN A 337 -15.02 -8.93 -6.50
N GLN A 338 -14.32 -8.22 -7.38
CA GLN A 338 -14.03 -8.70 -8.73
C GLN A 338 -12.70 -8.17 -9.27
N VAL A 339 -12.12 -8.91 -10.22
CA VAL A 339 -11.04 -8.43 -11.09
C VAL A 339 -11.65 -7.99 -12.42
N VAL A 340 -11.21 -6.85 -12.92
CA VAL A 340 -11.44 -6.43 -14.31
C VAL A 340 -10.08 -6.18 -14.94
N GLU A 341 -9.76 -6.93 -15.98
CA GLU A 341 -8.52 -6.73 -16.73
C GLU A 341 -8.71 -5.66 -17.82
N VAL A 342 -7.67 -4.88 -18.08
CA VAL A 342 -7.65 -3.83 -19.11
C VAL A 342 -6.74 -4.28 -20.25
N PRO A 343 -7.31 -4.69 -21.40
CA PRO A 343 -6.50 -5.17 -22.52
C PRO A 343 -5.52 -4.12 -23.05
N GLY A 344 -4.30 -4.56 -23.32
CA GLY A 344 -3.26 -3.72 -23.95
C GLY A 344 -2.65 -2.61 -23.09
N VAL A 345 -3.18 -2.37 -21.87
CA VAL A 345 -2.65 -1.32 -20.98
C VAL A 345 -1.67 -1.93 -19.97
N GLY A 346 -0.55 -1.24 -19.76
CA GLY A 346 0.51 -1.61 -18.82
C GLY A 346 0.45 -0.81 -17.52
N HIS A 347 1.61 -0.40 -17.01
CA HIS A 347 1.73 0.42 -15.80
C HIS A 347 1.46 1.93 -16.06
N ASP A 348 0.34 2.23 -16.71
CA ASP A 348 -0.08 3.58 -17.09
C ASP A 348 -1.40 3.95 -16.40
N GLY A 349 -1.31 4.79 -15.37
CA GLY A 349 -2.50 5.18 -14.59
C GLY A 349 -3.55 5.93 -15.42
N LEU A 350 -3.14 6.79 -16.36
CA LEU A 350 -4.09 7.51 -17.20
C LEU A 350 -4.79 6.53 -18.15
N GLY A 351 -4.00 5.70 -18.86
CA GLY A 351 -4.54 4.69 -19.76
C GLY A 351 -5.47 3.68 -19.07
N MET A 352 -5.15 3.29 -17.83
CA MET A 352 -6.02 2.41 -17.03
C MET A 352 -7.39 3.06 -16.79
N PHE A 353 -7.42 4.32 -16.33
CA PHE A 353 -8.66 4.98 -15.92
C PHE A 353 -9.49 5.52 -17.09
N THR A 354 -8.87 5.90 -18.20
CA THR A 354 -9.57 6.37 -19.41
C THR A 354 -9.89 5.27 -20.42
N SER A 355 -9.45 4.03 -20.17
CA SER A 355 -9.88 2.87 -20.95
C SER A 355 -11.40 2.64 -20.84
N ALA A 356 -11.99 1.93 -21.82
CA ALA A 356 -13.41 1.58 -21.77
C ALA A 356 -13.75 0.75 -20.50
N CYS A 357 -12.86 -0.15 -20.08
CA CYS A 357 -13.02 -0.92 -18.85
C CYS A 357 -12.91 -0.03 -17.61
N GLY A 358 -11.94 0.88 -17.57
CA GLY A 358 -11.75 1.85 -16.49
C GLY A 358 -12.96 2.75 -16.30
N LEU A 359 -13.44 3.39 -17.39
CA LEU A 359 -14.64 4.23 -17.35
C LEU A 359 -15.86 3.45 -16.85
N ALA A 360 -16.09 2.25 -17.39
CA ALA A 360 -17.22 1.43 -16.94
C ALA A 360 -17.15 1.08 -15.45
N VAL A 361 -15.97 0.68 -14.96
CA VAL A 361 -15.75 0.40 -13.52
C VAL A 361 -15.99 1.65 -12.67
N LEU A 362 -15.35 2.77 -13.01
CA LEU A 362 -15.37 4.01 -12.22
C LEU A 362 -16.77 4.60 -12.10
N PHE A 363 -17.57 4.52 -13.16
CA PHE A 363 -18.95 5.03 -13.17
C PHE A 363 -20.01 3.98 -12.83
N GLY A 364 -19.62 2.71 -12.61
CA GLY A 364 -20.57 1.63 -12.32
C GLY A 364 -21.49 1.29 -13.49
N GLN A 365 -20.99 1.43 -14.72
CA GLN A 365 -21.71 1.08 -15.93
C GLN A 365 -21.48 -0.40 -16.29
N ALA A 366 -22.27 -0.90 -17.24
CA ALA A 366 -22.07 -2.22 -17.79
C ALA A 366 -20.66 -2.34 -18.42
N LEU A 367 -19.94 -3.41 -18.07
CA LEU A 367 -18.62 -3.65 -18.61
C LEU A 367 -18.71 -4.02 -20.10
N PRO A 368 -17.86 -3.42 -20.97
CA PRO A 368 -17.70 -3.89 -22.34
C PRO A 368 -17.33 -5.38 -22.38
N GLN A 369 -17.82 -6.11 -23.38
CA GLN A 369 -17.48 -7.53 -23.57
C GLN A 369 -15.98 -7.78 -23.76
N SER A 370 -15.23 -6.76 -24.18
CA SER A 370 -13.79 -6.81 -24.34
C SER A 370 -13.02 -6.77 -23.02
N CYS A 371 -13.66 -6.48 -21.89
CA CYS A 371 -13.03 -6.44 -20.58
C CYS A 371 -13.12 -7.82 -19.92
N PRO A 372 -12.01 -8.58 -19.77
CA PRO A 372 -12.04 -9.83 -19.04
C PRO A 372 -12.39 -9.59 -17.57
N VAL A 373 -13.27 -10.42 -17.02
CA VAL A 373 -13.75 -10.31 -15.65
C VAL A 373 -13.53 -11.63 -14.93
N VAL A 374 -12.93 -11.57 -13.74
CA VAL A 374 -12.94 -12.67 -12.78
C VAL A 374 -13.84 -12.24 -11.63
N ALA A 375 -15.05 -12.80 -11.60
CA ALA A 375 -16.00 -12.55 -10.53
C ALA A 375 -15.58 -13.23 -9.23
N GLY A 376 -15.96 -12.61 -8.11
CA GLY A 376 -15.92 -13.22 -6.80
C GLY A 376 -16.95 -14.34 -6.66
N THR A 377 -17.17 -14.77 -5.42
CA THR A 377 -17.95 -15.97 -5.09
C THR A 377 -19.28 -15.64 -4.42
N ALA A 378 -19.47 -14.40 -3.98
CA ALA A 378 -20.76 -13.97 -3.45
C ALA A 378 -21.84 -14.14 -4.53
N PRO A 379 -23.04 -14.64 -4.18
CA PRO A 379 -24.17 -14.66 -5.10
C PRO A 379 -24.39 -13.27 -5.67
N ASP A 380 -24.56 -13.19 -6.99
CA ASP A 380 -24.85 -11.95 -7.69
C ASP A 380 -25.98 -11.18 -6.95
N LEU A 381 -25.65 -10.08 -6.27
CA LEU A 381 -26.62 -9.11 -5.76
C LEU A 381 -27.23 -8.30 -6.93
N ARG A 382 -27.56 -8.98 -8.05
CA ARG A 382 -28.27 -8.43 -9.20
C ARG A 382 -29.74 -8.16 -8.85
N ALA A 383 -30.01 -7.29 -7.87
CA ALA A 383 -31.36 -6.83 -7.55
C ALA A 383 -31.44 -5.60 -6.62
N ALA A 384 -30.44 -4.72 -6.57
CA ALA A 384 -30.59 -3.46 -5.83
C ALA A 384 -30.03 -2.27 -6.63
N GLY A 385 -30.88 -1.69 -7.49
CA GLY A 385 -30.58 -0.45 -8.21
C GLY A 385 -31.08 -0.42 -9.65
N GLN A 386 -32.40 -0.61 -9.84
CA GLN A 386 -33.14 0.15 -10.85
C GLN A 386 -33.73 1.39 -10.16
#